data_AF-A0A8U0TGE4-F1
#
_entry.id   AF-A0A8U0TGE4-F1
#
_cell.length_a   1.000
_cell.length_b   1.000
_cell.length_c   1.000
_cell.angle_alpha   90.00
_cell.angle_beta   90.00
_cell.angle_gamma   90.00
#
_symmetry.space_group_name_H-M   'P 1'
#
loop_
_entity.id
_entity.type
_entity.pdbx_description
1 polymer ?
#
loop_
_entity_poly.entity_id
_entity_poly.type
_entity_poly.pdbx_seq_one_letter_code
_entity_poly.pdbx_strand_id
1 'polypeptide(L)'
;MIVLLANGRYSVIGSYRNSDLLIAGNNTGKAQEAVRQIQEETLNDKVEFLYCDLASLKSIRQFVQTFKKKKIPLHVLVNNAGVMMVPQRRTRDGFEEHFGLNYLGHFLLTNLLLDTMKESGSPGCCARVLTVSSATHYIAELDMEDLQGSRSYSPHGAYAQSKLALVLFTYHLQRLLAAQGSPVTANVVDPGVVNTDLYRHVFWGMRLIKKLFSWWFFKTPDEGAWTSVYAAVTPDLEGIGGRYLYNEKETKSLAVTYDLDLQRELWARSCQMTGITDVTPDTFSG
;
A
#
# COMPACT_ATOMS: atom_id res chain seq x y z
N MET A 1 6.39 -2.76 -5.72
CA MET A 1 5.46 -3.61 -6.47
C MET A 1 4.08 -3.46 -5.87
N ILE A 2 3.08 -3.11 -6.67
CA ILE A 2 1.67 -3.27 -6.28
C ILE A 2 1.23 -4.62 -6.80
N VAL A 3 0.54 -5.38 -5.95
CA VAL A 3 0.01 -6.70 -6.29
C VAL A 3 -1.51 -6.56 -6.34
N LEU A 4 -2.08 -6.79 -7.51
CA LEU A 4 -3.52 -6.90 -7.70
C LEU A 4 -3.83 -8.38 -7.90
N LEU A 5 -4.69 -8.95 -7.05
CA LEU A 5 -5.20 -10.31 -7.24
C LEU A 5 -6.63 -10.22 -7.77
N ALA A 6 -6.82 -10.78 -8.95
CA ALA A 6 -8.10 -11.02 -9.58
C ALA A 6 -8.39 -12.53 -9.48
N ASN A 7 -9.63 -12.90 -9.13
CA ASN A 7 -10.15 -14.27 -8.95
C ASN A 7 -9.40 -15.23 -7.98
N GLY A 8 -10.09 -15.71 -6.94
CA GLY A 8 -9.66 -16.89 -6.18
C GLY A 8 -10.41 -17.13 -4.87
N ARG A 9 -10.73 -18.39 -4.57
CA ARG A 9 -10.95 -18.86 -3.19
C ARG A 9 -9.56 -19.16 -2.62
N TYR A 10 -9.11 -18.37 -1.65
CA TYR A 10 -7.71 -18.38 -1.27
C TYR A 10 -7.40 -19.38 -0.14
N SER A 11 -6.39 -20.24 -0.34
CA SER A 11 -5.78 -21.05 0.72
C SER A 11 -4.27 -20.78 0.77
N VAL A 12 -3.73 -20.74 1.99
CA VAL A 12 -2.36 -20.28 2.34
C VAL A 12 -1.25 -21.14 1.72
N ILE A 13 -1.56 -22.33 1.21
CA ILE A 13 -0.59 -23.24 0.60
C ILE A 13 -1.25 -23.89 -0.64
N GLY A 14 -0.87 -23.45 -1.84
CA GLY A 14 -1.23 -24.10 -3.11
C GLY A 14 -2.20 -23.36 -4.06
N SER A 15 -2.71 -22.17 -3.70
CA SER A 15 -3.77 -21.49 -4.46
C SER A 15 -3.32 -20.61 -5.63
N TYR A 16 -2.03 -20.26 -5.76
CA TYR A 16 -1.60 -19.31 -6.81
C TYR A 16 -1.73 -19.85 -8.23
N ARG A 17 -1.87 -21.18 -8.42
CA ARG A 17 -1.94 -21.81 -9.75
C ARG A 17 -3.10 -21.34 -10.64
N ASN A 18 -4.13 -20.72 -10.07
CA ASN A 18 -5.33 -20.32 -10.81
C ASN A 18 -5.78 -18.87 -10.56
N SER A 19 -5.02 -18.06 -9.82
CA SER A 19 -5.34 -16.66 -9.58
C SER A 19 -4.77 -15.77 -10.68
N ASP A 20 -5.57 -14.83 -11.15
CA ASP A 20 -5.09 -13.76 -12.04
C ASP A 20 -4.26 -12.78 -11.19
N LEU A 21 -2.96 -12.70 -11.46
CA LEU A 21 -2.04 -11.84 -10.72
C LEU A 21 -1.57 -10.71 -11.62
N LEU A 22 -1.81 -9.48 -11.21
CA LEU A 22 -1.32 -8.30 -11.93
C LEU A 22 -0.31 -7.53 -11.07
N ILE A 23 0.90 -7.44 -11.61
CA ILE A 23 2.04 -6.74 -11.03
C ILE A 23 2.07 -5.34 -11.61
N ALA A 24 2.14 -4.33 -10.74
CA ALA A 24 2.37 -2.95 -11.17
C ALA A 24 3.69 -2.36 -10.61
N GLY A 25 4.36 -1.60 -11.47
CA GLY A 25 5.63 -0.94 -11.17
C GLY A 25 6.13 -0.08 -12.32
N ASN A 26 7.23 0.65 -12.06
CA ASN A 26 7.77 1.66 -12.99
C ASN A 26 9.05 1.20 -13.71
N ASN A 27 9.46 -0.05 -13.54
CA ASN A 27 10.61 -0.64 -14.22
C ASN A 27 10.17 -1.89 -14.99
N THR A 28 9.93 -1.70 -16.29
CA THR A 28 9.44 -2.77 -17.17
C THR A 28 10.36 -3.99 -17.18
N GLY A 29 11.68 -3.80 -17.26
CA GLY A 29 12.63 -4.92 -17.31
C GLY A 29 12.63 -5.77 -16.04
N LYS A 30 12.69 -5.13 -14.87
CA LYS A 30 12.62 -5.86 -13.58
C LYS A 30 11.26 -6.52 -13.37
N ALA A 31 10.17 -5.86 -13.78
CA ALA A 31 8.84 -6.41 -13.61
C ALA A 31 8.58 -7.60 -14.53
N GLN A 32 9.04 -7.55 -15.79
CA GLN A 32 8.95 -8.68 -16.72
C GLN A 32 9.75 -9.89 -16.22
N GLU A 33 10.93 -9.67 -15.65
CA GLU A 33 11.71 -10.75 -15.03
C GLU A 33 10.98 -11.35 -13.82
N ALA A 34 10.39 -10.51 -12.95
CA ALA A 34 9.59 -11.00 -11.83
C ALA A 34 8.36 -11.79 -12.28
N VAL A 35 7.66 -11.34 -13.33
CA VAL A 35 6.55 -12.09 -13.94
C VAL A 35 7.03 -13.47 -14.39
N ARG A 36 8.12 -13.53 -15.17
CA ARG A 36 8.68 -14.79 -15.67
C ARG A 36 9.02 -15.76 -14.53
N GLN A 37 9.71 -15.26 -13.50
CA GLN A 37 10.08 -16.07 -12.33
C GLN A 37 8.85 -16.62 -11.61
N ILE A 38 7.83 -15.79 -11.35
CA ILE A 38 6.61 -16.24 -10.68
C ILE A 38 5.86 -17.27 -11.53
N GLN A 39 5.76 -17.06 -12.86
CA GLN A 39 5.12 -18.01 -13.77
C GLN A 39 5.84 -19.38 -13.74
N GLU A 40 7.18 -19.38 -13.78
CA GLU A 40 8.01 -20.59 -13.74
C GLU A 40 7.89 -21.31 -12.39
N GLU A 41 7.99 -20.60 -11.27
CA GLU A 41 7.96 -21.19 -9.92
C GLU A 41 6.57 -21.70 -9.52
N THR A 42 5.51 -20.99 -9.93
CA THR A 42 4.14 -21.33 -9.52
C THR A 42 3.39 -22.16 -10.55
N LEU A 43 3.89 -22.26 -11.78
CA LEU A 43 3.19 -22.81 -12.95
C LEU A 43 1.84 -22.09 -13.22
N ASN A 44 1.75 -20.81 -12.87
CA ASN A 44 0.61 -19.95 -13.15
C ASN A 44 0.91 -19.07 -14.36
N ASP A 45 0.22 -19.25 -15.48
CA ASP A 45 0.38 -18.45 -16.69
C ASP A 45 -0.40 -17.11 -16.64
N LYS A 46 -1.22 -16.89 -15.62
CA LYS A 46 -2.08 -15.69 -15.46
C LYS A 46 -1.41 -14.55 -14.68
N VAL A 47 -0.08 -14.46 -14.77
CA VAL A 47 0.70 -13.37 -14.18
C VAL A 47 1.00 -12.33 -15.26
N GLU A 48 0.52 -11.10 -15.07
CA GLU A 48 0.70 -9.99 -16.01
C GLU A 48 1.41 -8.81 -15.33
N PHE A 49 2.16 -8.03 -16.11
CA PHE A 49 2.66 -6.73 -15.71
C PHE A 49 1.92 -5.59 -16.42
N LEU A 50 1.49 -4.57 -15.66
CA LEU A 50 1.13 -3.26 -16.22
C LEU A 50 1.98 -2.16 -15.59
N TYR A 51 2.47 -1.26 -16.45
CA TYR A 51 3.27 -0.13 -16.01
C TYR A 51 2.46 0.84 -15.14
N CYS A 52 3.01 1.18 -13.98
CA CYS A 52 2.48 2.20 -13.08
C CYS A 52 3.62 2.89 -12.33
N ASP A 53 3.79 4.19 -12.56
CA ASP A 53 4.68 5.04 -11.78
C ASP A 53 3.88 5.82 -10.73
N LEU A 54 4.01 5.42 -9.47
CA LEU A 54 3.32 6.07 -8.36
C LEU A 54 3.80 7.50 -8.08
N ALA A 55 4.96 7.90 -8.59
CA ALA A 55 5.42 9.28 -8.57
C ALA A 55 4.82 10.14 -9.71
N SER A 56 3.76 9.67 -10.38
CA SER A 56 3.05 10.41 -11.41
C SER A 56 1.54 10.16 -11.36
N LEU A 57 0.76 11.17 -10.97
CA LEU A 57 -0.71 11.09 -10.95
C LEU A 57 -1.28 10.75 -12.34
N LYS A 58 -0.66 11.27 -13.40
CA LYS A 58 -0.99 10.91 -14.79
C LYS A 58 -0.77 9.42 -15.05
N SER A 59 0.38 8.86 -14.64
CA SER A 59 0.67 7.44 -14.82
C SER A 59 -0.33 6.56 -14.06
N ILE A 60 -0.73 6.95 -12.85
CA ILE A 60 -1.72 6.22 -12.05
C ILE A 60 -3.08 6.18 -12.78
N ARG A 61 -3.54 7.33 -13.28
CA ARG A 61 -4.81 7.40 -14.04
C ARG A 61 -4.75 6.55 -15.32
N GLN A 62 -3.63 6.56 -16.04
CA GLN A 62 -3.44 5.70 -17.23
C GLN A 62 -3.43 4.20 -16.88
N PHE A 63 -2.78 3.83 -15.78
CA PHE A 63 -2.80 2.46 -15.27
C PHE A 63 -4.23 2.01 -14.97
N VAL A 64 -4.99 2.80 -14.21
CA VAL A 64 -6.38 2.46 -13.86
C VAL A 64 -7.27 2.35 -15.09
N GLN A 65 -7.13 3.26 -16.06
CA GLN A 65 -7.87 3.17 -17.32
C GLN A 65 -7.55 1.87 -18.08
N THR A 66 -6.27 1.47 -18.11
CA THR A 66 -5.83 0.23 -18.76
C THR A 66 -6.35 -0.99 -18.02
N PHE A 67 -6.31 -0.99 -16.69
CA PHE A 67 -6.86 -2.05 -15.85
C PHE A 67 -8.38 -2.19 -16.04
N LYS A 68 -9.16 -1.11 -15.92
CA LYS A 68 -10.63 -1.15 -16.08
C LYS A 68 -11.07 -1.62 -17.47
N LYS A 69 -10.28 -1.35 -18.53
CA LYS A 69 -10.55 -1.87 -19.88
C LYS A 69 -10.49 -3.40 -19.99
N LYS A 70 -9.75 -4.07 -19.09
CA LYS A 70 -9.69 -5.53 -19.04
C LYS A 70 -10.99 -6.16 -18.55
N LYS A 71 -11.85 -5.40 -17.84
CA LYS A 71 -13.13 -5.87 -17.30
C LYS A 71 -13.01 -7.15 -16.45
N ILE A 72 -11.93 -7.23 -15.67
CA ILE A 72 -11.68 -8.31 -14.71
C ILE A 72 -12.00 -7.83 -13.29
N PRO A 73 -12.46 -8.71 -12.40
CA PRO A 73 -12.71 -8.36 -11.01
C PRO A 73 -11.40 -8.05 -10.28
N LEU A 74 -11.47 -7.22 -9.24
CA LEU A 74 -10.37 -6.89 -8.34
C LEU A 74 -10.74 -7.25 -6.89
N HIS A 75 -10.30 -8.41 -6.43
CA HIS A 75 -10.60 -8.87 -5.07
C HIS A 75 -9.56 -8.41 -4.06
N VAL A 76 -8.29 -8.26 -4.43
CA VAL A 76 -7.26 -7.77 -3.50
C VAL A 76 -6.39 -6.72 -4.16
N LEU A 77 -6.24 -5.57 -3.50
CA LEU A 77 -5.30 -4.52 -3.82
C LEU A 77 -4.24 -4.43 -2.72
N VAL A 78 -2.98 -4.69 -3.04
CA VAL A 78 -1.86 -4.56 -2.09
C VAL A 78 -1.01 -3.32 -2.42
N ASN A 79 -1.20 -2.27 -1.63
CA ASN A 79 -0.42 -1.04 -1.65
C ASN A 79 0.94 -1.25 -0.97
N ASN A 80 1.87 -1.91 -1.67
CA ASN A 80 3.17 -2.31 -1.13
C ASN A 80 4.35 -1.45 -1.62
N ALA A 81 4.26 -0.85 -2.82
CA ALA A 81 5.37 -0.09 -3.39
C ALA A 81 5.76 1.11 -2.50
N GLY A 82 7.06 1.38 -2.40
CA GLY A 82 7.56 2.55 -1.68
C GLY A 82 9.06 2.77 -1.90
N VAL A 83 9.51 3.97 -1.56
CA VAL A 83 10.92 4.39 -1.42
C VAL A 83 11.20 4.73 0.04
N MET A 84 12.46 4.64 0.45
CA MET A 84 12.87 4.81 1.85
C MET A 84 14.16 5.60 1.94
N MET A 85 14.16 6.60 2.84
CA MET A 85 15.33 7.40 3.21
C MET A 85 16.06 7.99 2.00
N VAL A 86 15.33 8.41 0.97
CA VAL A 86 15.92 9.08 -0.21
C VAL A 86 16.23 10.55 0.09
N PRO A 87 17.23 11.15 -0.56
CA PRO A 87 17.46 12.61 -0.49
C PRO A 87 16.20 13.40 -0.89
N GLN A 88 16.11 14.66 -0.48
CA GLN A 88 14.97 15.50 -0.85
C GLN A 88 14.86 15.62 -2.37
N ARG A 89 13.73 15.15 -2.90
CA ARG A 89 13.37 15.25 -4.32
C ARG A 89 11.87 15.45 -4.44
N ARG A 90 11.43 15.71 -5.66
CA ARG A 90 10.02 15.85 -5.98
C ARG A 90 9.56 14.84 -7.03
N THR A 91 8.31 14.40 -6.91
CA THR A 91 7.60 13.63 -7.93
C THR A 91 7.35 14.48 -9.17
N ARG A 92 6.82 13.87 -10.24
CA ARG A 92 6.49 14.60 -11.49
C ARG A 92 5.43 15.67 -11.29
N ASP A 93 4.61 15.52 -10.25
CA ASP A 93 3.52 16.42 -9.90
C ASP A 93 3.94 17.45 -8.81
N GLY A 94 5.22 17.46 -8.42
CA GLY A 94 5.80 18.47 -7.53
C GLY A 94 5.71 18.15 -6.03
N PHE A 95 5.25 16.95 -5.64
CA PHE A 95 5.20 16.53 -4.24
C PHE A 95 6.55 16.01 -3.75
N GLU A 96 6.85 16.11 -2.46
CA GLU A 96 7.96 15.40 -1.82
C GLU A 96 7.93 13.91 -2.15
N GLU A 97 9.08 13.29 -2.40
CA GLU A 97 9.17 11.96 -2.99
C GLU A 97 8.52 10.85 -2.14
N HIS A 98 8.73 10.83 -0.81
CA HIS A 98 8.08 9.84 0.06
C HIS A 98 6.57 10.08 0.19
N PHE A 99 6.15 11.31 0.48
CA PHE A 99 4.74 11.67 0.62
C PHE A 99 3.98 11.45 -0.69
N GLY A 100 4.58 11.84 -1.82
CA GLY A 100 4.03 11.67 -3.15
C GLY A 100 3.93 10.20 -3.57
N LEU A 101 5.03 9.44 -3.50
CA LEU A 101 5.08 8.06 -3.98
C LEU A 101 4.48 7.07 -2.98
N ASN A 102 4.91 7.11 -1.71
CA ASN A 102 4.48 6.14 -0.71
C ASN A 102 3.07 6.39 -0.23
N TYR A 103 2.54 7.61 -0.31
CA TYR A 103 1.24 7.96 0.24
C TYR A 103 0.24 8.43 -0.83
N LEU A 104 0.44 9.61 -1.44
CA LEU A 104 -0.53 10.18 -2.39
C LEU A 104 -0.76 9.29 -3.61
N GLY A 105 0.26 8.59 -4.09
CA GLY A 105 0.15 7.64 -5.18
C GLY A 105 -0.79 6.48 -4.87
N HIS A 106 -0.65 5.88 -3.68
CA HIS A 106 -1.55 4.81 -3.21
C HIS A 106 -2.94 5.34 -2.88
N PHE A 107 -3.04 6.54 -2.30
CA PHE A 107 -4.31 7.22 -2.05
C PHE A 107 -5.11 7.37 -3.35
N LEU A 108 -4.48 7.90 -4.41
CA LEU A 108 -5.12 8.09 -5.71
C LEU A 108 -5.48 6.75 -6.35
N LEU A 109 -4.53 5.81 -6.38
CA LEU A 109 -4.74 4.49 -6.98
C LEU A 109 -5.92 3.76 -6.33
N THR A 110 -5.95 3.71 -5.00
CA THR A 110 -7.02 3.04 -4.24
C THR A 110 -8.37 3.64 -4.58
N ASN A 111 -8.52 4.96 -4.44
CA ASN A 111 -9.79 5.65 -4.69
C ASN A 111 -10.29 5.43 -6.13
N LEU A 112 -9.41 5.43 -7.14
CA LEU A 112 -9.81 5.20 -8.53
C LEU A 112 -10.22 3.75 -8.83
N LEU A 113 -9.77 2.77 -8.04
CA LEU A 113 -10.09 1.35 -8.17
C LEU A 113 -11.26 0.89 -7.26
N LEU A 114 -11.69 1.72 -6.30
CA LEU A 114 -12.72 1.35 -5.33
C LEU A 114 -14.01 0.84 -5.97
N ASP A 115 -14.51 1.48 -7.04
CA ASP A 115 -15.74 1.02 -7.69
C ASP A 115 -15.59 -0.40 -8.25
N THR A 116 -14.46 -0.70 -8.89
CA THR A 116 -14.19 -2.05 -9.40
C THR A 116 -14.07 -3.06 -8.26
N MET A 117 -13.48 -2.67 -7.13
CA MET A 117 -13.42 -3.53 -5.94
C MET A 117 -14.81 -3.76 -5.33
N LYS A 118 -15.66 -2.72 -5.27
CA LYS A 118 -17.05 -2.81 -4.79
C LYS A 118 -17.90 -3.73 -5.68
N GLU A 119 -17.72 -3.66 -7.00
CA GLU A 119 -18.36 -4.57 -7.96
C GLU A 119 -17.86 -6.01 -7.85
N SER A 120 -16.61 -6.20 -7.40
CA SER A 120 -15.99 -7.53 -7.27
C SER A 120 -16.31 -8.20 -5.94
N GLY A 121 -16.48 -7.41 -4.88
CA GLY A 121 -16.78 -7.90 -3.55
C GLY A 121 -18.26 -8.29 -3.40
N SER A 122 -18.52 -9.32 -2.60
CA SER A 122 -19.87 -9.69 -2.19
C SER A 122 -19.88 -10.12 -0.71
N PRO A 123 -21.05 -10.21 -0.05
CA PRO A 123 -21.12 -10.82 1.27
C PRO A 123 -20.48 -12.22 1.28
N GLY A 124 -19.54 -12.46 2.19
CA GLY A 124 -18.77 -13.71 2.29
C GLY A 124 -17.63 -13.87 1.27
N CYS A 125 -17.38 -12.85 0.44
CA CYS A 125 -16.22 -12.75 -0.45
C CYS A 125 -15.86 -11.26 -0.65
N CYS A 126 -15.56 -10.56 0.44
CA CYS A 126 -15.22 -9.14 0.44
C CYS A 126 -13.92 -8.89 -0.31
N ALA A 127 -13.89 -7.81 -1.09
CA ALA A 127 -12.64 -7.32 -1.63
C ALA A 127 -11.80 -6.65 -0.54
N ARG A 128 -10.46 -6.69 -0.66
CA ARG A 128 -9.53 -6.29 0.41
C ARG A 128 -8.49 -5.30 -0.10
N VAL A 129 -8.44 -4.13 0.52
CA VAL A 129 -7.32 -3.18 0.39
C VAL A 129 -6.35 -3.47 1.51
N LEU A 130 -5.12 -3.82 1.17
CA LEU A 130 -4.03 -4.04 2.10
C LEU A 130 -2.96 -2.96 1.90
N THR A 131 -2.73 -2.18 2.94
CA THR A 131 -1.73 -1.10 2.90
C THR A 131 -0.51 -1.46 3.71
N VAL A 132 0.65 -1.54 3.05
CA VAL A 132 1.91 -1.91 3.71
C VAL A 132 2.55 -0.69 4.36
N SER A 133 2.47 -0.62 5.69
CA SER A 133 3.13 0.41 6.49
C SER A 133 4.52 -0.06 6.96
N SER A 134 4.96 0.39 8.14
CA SER A 134 6.22 0.02 8.79
C SER A 134 6.20 0.48 10.25
N ALA A 135 6.97 -0.18 11.12
CA ALA A 135 7.21 0.26 12.50
C ALA A 135 7.73 1.71 12.63
N THR A 136 8.28 2.29 11.56
CA THR A 136 8.66 3.72 11.54
C THR A 136 7.48 4.67 11.78
N HIS A 137 6.23 4.24 11.57
CA HIS A 137 5.07 5.05 11.90
C HIS A 137 4.91 5.30 13.41
N TYR A 138 5.48 4.46 14.29
CA TYR A 138 5.41 4.64 15.75
C TYR A 138 6.24 5.81 16.27
N ILE A 139 7.20 6.29 15.49
CA ILE A 139 8.09 7.42 15.83
C ILE A 139 7.92 8.59 14.86
N ALA A 140 6.84 8.57 14.08
CA ALA A 140 6.53 9.60 13.11
C ALA A 140 5.77 10.75 13.77
N GLU A 141 5.99 11.95 13.24
CA GLU A 141 5.13 13.10 13.43
C GLU A 141 4.53 13.44 12.07
N LEU A 142 3.25 13.85 12.05
CA LEU A 142 2.59 14.34 10.85
C LEU A 142 2.51 15.86 10.95
N ASP A 143 3.37 16.56 10.22
CA ASP A 143 3.30 18.01 10.11
C ASP A 143 2.25 18.38 9.06
N MET A 144 1.03 18.63 9.53
CA MET A 144 -0.07 19.07 8.66
C MET A 144 0.23 20.44 8.04
N GLU A 145 1.09 21.28 8.60
CA GLU A 145 1.44 22.57 7.99
C GLU A 145 2.52 22.43 6.90
N ASP A 146 3.33 21.38 6.95
CA ASP A 146 4.43 21.14 6.01
C ASP A 146 4.56 19.67 5.59
N LEU A 147 3.49 19.13 5.01
CA LEU A 147 3.47 17.77 4.45
C LEU A 147 4.55 17.51 3.38
N GLN A 148 5.13 18.57 2.82
CA GLN A 148 6.16 18.53 1.77
C GLN A 148 7.59 18.60 2.33
N GLY A 149 7.77 18.81 3.64
CA GLY A 149 9.09 18.94 4.27
C GLY A 149 9.91 20.10 3.72
N SER A 150 9.27 21.24 3.45
CA SER A 150 9.86 22.44 2.86
C SER A 150 10.71 23.24 3.84
N ARG A 151 10.40 23.19 5.15
CA ARG A 151 11.08 23.93 6.22
C ARG A 151 12.42 23.29 6.58
N SER A 152 12.40 21.98 6.86
CA SER A 152 13.58 21.18 7.20
C SER A 152 13.36 19.73 6.78
N TYR A 153 14.25 19.19 5.95
CA TYR A 153 14.10 17.85 5.41
C TYR A 153 14.96 16.82 6.16
N SER A 154 14.29 15.85 6.78
CA SER A 154 14.91 14.63 7.28
C SER A 154 14.43 13.45 6.44
N PRO A 155 15.32 12.71 5.74
CA PRO A 155 14.91 11.51 5.00
C PRO A 155 14.19 10.47 5.87
N HIS A 156 14.60 10.36 7.14
CA HIS A 156 13.96 9.47 8.09
C HIS A 156 12.58 10.01 8.51
N GLY A 157 12.47 11.30 8.80
CA GLY A 157 11.21 11.96 9.16
C GLY A 157 10.19 11.90 8.03
N ALA A 158 10.58 12.23 6.80
CA ALA A 158 9.72 12.18 5.62
C ALA A 158 9.21 10.75 5.33
N TYR A 159 10.09 9.74 5.45
CA TYR A 159 9.68 8.34 5.32
C TYR A 159 8.68 7.94 6.42
N ALA A 160 8.99 8.24 7.68
CA ALA A 160 8.12 7.93 8.83
C ALA A 160 6.75 8.62 8.71
N GLN A 161 6.72 9.90 8.33
CA GLN A 161 5.51 10.66 8.02
C GLN A 161 4.67 9.98 6.93
N SER A 162 5.30 9.54 5.84
CA SER A 162 4.59 8.83 4.76
C SER A 162 3.95 7.52 5.24
N LYS A 163 4.61 6.80 6.15
CA LYS A 163 4.09 5.55 6.74
C LYS A 163 2.98 5.79 7.75
N LEU A 164 3.05 6.87 8.53
CA LEU A 164 1.97 7.32 9.40
C LEU A 164 0.72 7.73 8.59
N ALA A 165 0.92 8.49 7.51
CA ALA A 165 -0.15 8.91 6.61
C ALA A 165 -0.90 7.72 5.99
N LEU A 166 -0.20 6.64 5.64
CA LEU A 166 -0.83 5.39 5.16
C LEU A 166 -1.74 4.73 6.21
N VAL A 167 -1.38 4.76 7.51
CA VAL A 167 -2.22 4.21 8.58
C VAL A 167 -3.49 5.04 8.74
N LEU A 168 -3.34 6.37 8.86
CA LEU A 168 -4.46 7.32 8.96
C LEU A 168 -5.43 7.16 7.78
N PHE A 169 -4.89 7.10 6.55
CA PHE A 169 -5.69 6.87 5.34
C PHE A 169 -6.47 5.56 5.39
N THR A 170 -5.82 4.47 5.80
CA THR A 170 -6.46 3.15 5.80
C THR A 170 -7.61 3.09 6.80
N TYR A 171 -7.44 3.71 7.98
CA TYR A 171 -8.51 3.80 8.99
C TYR A 171 -9.66 4.69 8.54
N HIS A 172 -9.38 5.85 7.93
CA HIS A 172 -10.44 6.70 7.37
C HIS A 172 -11.19 6.00 6.25
N LEU A 173 -10.47 5.36 5.33
CA LEU A 173 -11.03 4.57 4.24
C LEU A 173 -11.96 3.48 4.78
N GLN A 174 -11.53 2.70 5.78
CA GLN A 174 -12.38 1.67 6.37
C GLN A 174 -13.67 2.26 6.94
N ARG A 175 -13.60 3.41 7.63
CA ARG A 175 -14.79 4.06 8.20
C ARG A 175 -15.77 4.50 7.12
N LEU A 176 -15.27 5.06 6.02
CA LEU A 176 -16.10 5.40 4.85
C LEU A 176 -16.77 4.16 4.25
N LEU A 177 -16.00 3.08 4.04
CA LEU A 177 -16.52 1.83 3.49
C LEU A 177 -17.58 1.20 4.39
N ALA A 178 -17.36 1.20 5.71
CA ALA A 178 -18.31 0.68 6.68
C ALA A 178 -19.61 1.50 6.72
N ALA A 179 -19.53 2.83 6.71
CA ALA A 179 -20.70 3.72 6.69
C ALA A 179 -21.56 3.52 5.42
N GLN A 180 -20.93 3.12 4.31
CA GLN A 180 -21.61 2.84 3.04
C GLN A 180 -22.11 1.38 2.91
N GLY A 181 -21.87 0.52 3.90
CA GLY A 181 -22.17 -0.92 3.79
C GLY A 181 -21.39 -1.61 2.67
N SER A 182 -20.19 -1.09 2.33
CA SER A 182 -19.40 -1.55 1.19
C SER A 182 -18.87 -2.98 1.42
N PRO A 183 -18.87 -3.86 0.39
CA PRO A 183 -18.28 -5.20 0.47
C PRO A 183 -16.75 -5.17 0.33
N VAL A 184 -16.11 -4.08 0.77
CA VAL A 184 -14.67 -3.86 0.68
C VAL A 184 -14.16 -3.57 2.08
N THR A 185 -13.07 -4.23 2.48
CA THR A 185 -12.37 -3.95 3.74
C THR A 185 -11.01 -3.34 3.47
N ALA A 186 -10.54 -2.49 4.37
CA ALA A 186 -9.22 -1.87 4.31
C ALA A 186 -8.45 -2.15 5.60
N ASN A 187 -7.26 -2.75 5.48
CA ASN A 187 -6.40 -3.12 6.61
C ASN A 187 -4.95 -2.68 6.36
N VAL A 188 -4.24 -2.41 7.46
CA VAL A 188 -2.80 -2.12 7.44
C VAL A 188 -2.03 -3.39 7.73
N VAL A 189 -0.95 -3.60 7.00
CA VAL A 189 0.00 -4.68 7.23
C VAL A 189 1.38 -4.09 7.50
N ASP A 190 2.03 -4.59 8.54
CA ASP A 190 3.43 -4.33 8.83
C ASP A 190 4.24 -5.61 8.63
N PRO A 191 5.15 -5.64 7.66
CA PRO A 191 5.95 -6.83 7.38
C PRO A 191 7.04 -7.07 8.45
N GLY A 192 7.26 -6.09 9.35
CA GLY A 192 8.40 -6.06 10.26
C GLY A 192 9.66 -5.51 9.60
N VAL A 193 10.81 -5.69 10.25
CA VAL A 193 12.11 -5.27 9.69
C VAL A 193 12.54 -6.29 8.63
N VAL A 194 12.29 -6.00 7.36
CA VAL A 194 12.60 -6.89 6.23
C VAL A 194 13.88 -6.45 5.52
N ASN A 195 14.76 -7.39 5.18
CA ASN A 195 15.92 -7.13 4.32
C ASN A 195 15.46 -6.92 2.87
N THR A 196 15.06 -5.70 2.52
CA THR A 196 14.68 -5.36 1.15
C THR A 196 15.78 -4.56 0.46
N ASP A 197 15.75 -4.54 -0.87
CA ASP A 197 16.62 -3.74 -1.75
C ASP A 197 16.53 -2.20 -1.49
N LEU A 198 15.65 -1.77 -0.57
CA LEU A 198 15.40 -0.38 -0.17
C LEU A 198 16.59 0.32 0.53
N TYR A 199 17.61 -0.41 0.99
CA TYR A 199 18.78 0.17 1.69
C TYR A 199 19.91 0.68 0.78
N ARG A 200 19.65 0.90 -0.52
CA ARG A 200 20.70 1.22 -1.51
C ARG A 200 21.34 2.60 -1.33
N HIS A 201 20.65 3.52 -0.65
CA HIS A 201 21.09 4.91 -0.49
C HIS A 201 21.69 5.24 0.89
N VAL A 202 21.89 4.24 1.76
CA VAL A 202 22.50 4.47 3.07
C VAL A 202 24.02 4.52 2.94
N PHE A 203 24.58 5.70 3.24
CA PHE A 203 25.99 6.11 3.27
C PHE A 203 27.07 5.02 3.15
N TRP A 204 28.02 5.26 2.25
CA TRP A 204 29.24 4.48 1.94
C TRP A 204 30.04 3.95 3.15
N GLY A 205 30.03 4.63 4.29
CA GLY A 205 30.74 4.23 5.52
C GLY A 205 30.08 3.10 6.33
N MET A 206 28.82 2.73 6.04
CA MET A 206 28.08 1.76 6.86
C MET A 206 28.10 0.32 6.32
N ARG A 207 28.88 0.05 5.26
CA ARG A 207 29.03 -1.31 4.67
C ARG A 207 29.59 -2.34 5.66
N LEU A 208 30.43 -1.93 6.60
CA LEU A 208 31.05 -2.82 7.59
C LEU A 208 30.07 -3.15 8.75
N ILE A 209 29.29 -2.16 9.19
CA ILE A 209 28.24 -2.31 10.21
C ILE A 209 27.08 -3.14 9.67
N LYS A 210 26.76 -3.02 8.37
CA LYS A 210 25.76 -3.83 7.68
C LYS A 210 26.07 -5.33 7.79
N LYS A 211 27.34 -5.74 7.72
CA LYS A 211 27.71 -7.18 7.81
C LYS A 211 27.56 -7.75 9.23
N LEU A 212 27.70 -6.93 10.26
CA LEU A 212 27.60 -7.34 11.67
C LEU A 212 26.17 -7.29 12.22
N PHE A 213 25.34 -6.34 11.76
CA PHE A 213 23.95 -6.17 12.23
C PHE A 213 22.89 -6.74 11.28
N SER A 214 23.24 -7.09 10.03
CA SER A 214 22.29 -7.69 9.07
C SER A 214 21.81 -9.09 9.45
N TRP A 215 22.55 -9.80 10.31
CA TRP A 215 22.23 -11.19 10.66
C TRP A 215 21.25 -11.31 11.85
N TRP A 216 21.10 -10.25 12.66
CA TRP A 216 20.35 -10.33 13.92
C TRP A 216 18.94 -9.71 13.88
N PHE A 217 18.63 -8.89 12.87
CA PHE A 217 17.41 -8.06 12.87
C PHE A 217 16.55 -8.11 11.60
N PHE A 218 16.98 -8.77 10.53
CA PHE A 218 16.28 -8.68 9.26
C PHE A 218 15.60 -10.00 8.87
N LYS A 219 14.27 -9.96 8.76
CA LYS A 219 13.47 -11.01 8.12
C LYS A 219 13.85 -11.18 6.66
N THR A 220 13.72 -12.39 6.13
CA THR A 220 13.81 -12.63 4.68
C THR A 220 12.64 -11.95 3.95
N PRO A 221 12.77 -11.64 2.64
CA PRO A 221 11.65 -11.14 1.85
C PRO A 221 10.40 -12.02 1.94
N ASP A 222 10.57 -13.35 2.03
CA ASP A 222 9.48 -14.31 2.17
C ASP A 222 8.76 -14.18 3.52
N GLU A 223 9.53 -14.06 4.62
CA GLU A 223 9.00 -13.79 5.96
C GLU A 223 8.33 -12.42 6.08
N GLY A 224 8.78 -11.44 5.29
CA GLY A 224 8.18 -10.12 5.18
C GLY A 224 6.88 -10.10 4.39
N ALA A 225 6.76 -10.94 3.36
CA ALA A 225 5.57 -11.05 2.54
C ALA A 225 4.43 -11.80 3.26
N TRP A 226 4.77 -12.66 4.23
CA TRP A 226 3.83 -13.59 4.86
C TRP A 226 2.61 -12.90 5.47
N THR A 227 2.78 -11.82 6.24
CA THR A 227 1.63 -11.12 6.84
C THR A 227 0.71 -10.49 5.77
N SER A 228 1.27 -10.05 4.64
CA SER A 228 0.47 -9.51 3.52
C SER A 228 -0.31 -10.61 2.81
N VAL A 229 0.33 -11.76 2.60
CA VAL A 229 -0.32 -12.95 2.03
C VAL A 229 -1.42 -13.43 2.97
N TYR A 230 -1.12 -13.61 4.26
CA TYR A 230 -2.10 -14.00 5.27
C TYR A 230 -3.31 -13.06 5.26
N ALA A 231 -3.08 -11.74 5.29
CA ALA A 231 -4.16 -10.77 5.28
C ALA A 231 -5.00 -10.81 3.98
N ALA A 232 -4.37 -11.14 2.85
CA ALA A 232 -5.04 -11.24 1.56
C ALA A 232 -5.97 -12.45 1.47
N VAL A 233 -5.61 -13.55 2.14
CA VAL A 233 -6.22 -14.87 1.88
C VAL A 233 -6.99 -15.46 3.06
N THR A 234 -6.71 -15.03 4.30
CA THR A 234 -7.28 -15.66 5.48
C THR A 234 -8.80 -15.45 5.56
N PRO A 235 -9.61 -16.48 5.85
CA PRO A 235 -11.03 -16.31 6.15
C PRO A 235 -11.27 -15.52 7.45
N ASP A 236 -10.28 -15.46 8.36
CA ASP A 236 -10.39 -14.77 9.65
C ASP A 236 -10.58 -13.25 9.52
N LEU A 237 -10.29 -12.68 8.34
CA LEU A 237 -10.46 -11.25 8.05
C LEU A 237 -11.66 -10.98 7.13
N GLU A 238 -12.49 -11.98 6.87
CA GLU A 238 -13.66 -11.82 6.03
C GLU A 238 -14.66 -10.83 6.65
N GLY A 239 -14.99 -9.76 5.92
CA GLY A 239 -15.80 -8.65 6.43
C GLY A 239 -15.15 -7.81 7.54
N ILE A 240 -13.90 -8.08 7.94
CA ILE A 240 -13.21 -7.37 9.01
C ILE A 240 -12.18 -6.40 8.42
N GLY A 241 -12.38 -5.10 8.71
CA GLY A 241 -11.48 -4.02 8.31
C GLY A 241 -11.01 -3.15 9.47
N GLY A 242 -10.11 -2.22 9.19
CA GLY A 242 -9.59 -1.25 10.16
C GLY A 242 -8.57 -1.84 11.12
N ARG A 243 -7.96 -2.98 10.78
CA ARG A 243 -6.94 -3.65 11.59
C ARG A 243 -5.54 -3.23 11.17
N TYR A 244 -4.64 -3.26 12.15
CA TYR A 244 -3.20 -3.20 11.90
C TYR A 244 -2.63 -4.58 12.25
N LEU A 245 -2.02 -5.23 11.26
CA LEU A 245 -1.53 -6.59 11.38
C LEU A 245 -0.01 -6.62 11.39
N TYR A 246 0.56 -7.31 12.37
CA TYR A 246 1.99 -7.57 12.49
C TYR A 246 2.19 -9.02 12.93
N ASN A 247 3.00 -9.79 12.20
CA ASN A 247 3.16 -11.23 12.42
C ASN A 247 1.79 -11.94 12.54
N GLU A 248 0.93 -11.70 11.55
CA GLU A 248 -0.40 -12.34 11.41
C GLU A 248 -1.37 -12.03 12.56
N LYS A 249 -1.01 -11.12 13.46
CA LYS A 249 -1.80 -10.75 14.63
C LYS A 249 -2.20 -9.29 14.58
N GLU A 250 -3.41 -9.03 15.06
CA GLU A 250 -3.86 -7.67 15.32
C GLU A 250 -2.98 -7.03 16.41
N THR A 251 -2.48 -5.83 16.13
CA THR A 251 -1.75 -4.99 17.07
C THR A 251 -2.24 -3.55 16.99
N LYS A 252 -1.89 -2.75 18.00
CA LYS A 252 -2.21 -1.31 18.02
C LYS A 252 -1.16 -0.53 17.25
N SER A 253 -1.60 0.39 16.41
CA SER A 253 -0.76 1.40 15.78
C SER A 253 -0.52 2.59 16.73
N LEU A 254 0.26 3.58 16.28
CA LEU A 254 0.51 4.81 17.05
C LEU A 254 -0.82 5.50 17.44
N ALA A 255 -0.93 5.96 18.69
CA ALA A 255 -2.18 6.50 19.25
C ALA A 255 -2.82 7.61 18.40
N VAL A 256 -2.01 8.51 17.82
CA VAL A 256 -2.49 9.61 16.97
C VAL A 256 -3.22 9.12 15.72
N THR A 257 -2.98 7.88 15.27
CA THR A 257 -3.66 7.32 14.11
C THR A 257 -5.15 7.10 14.34
N TYR A 258 -5.60 7.06 15.59
CA TYR A 258 -7.03 6.93 15.94
C TYR A 258 -7.75 8.29 16.05
N ASP A 259 -7.04 9.42 15.86
CA ASP A 259 -7.63 10.75 15.81
C ASP A 259 -8.48 10.91 14.54
N LEU A 260 -9.79 11.04 14.71
CA LEU A 260 -10.76 11.08 13.62
C LEU A 260 -10.74 12.40 12.85
N ASP A 261 -10.34 13.50 13.49
CA ASP A 261 -10.27 14.80 12.84
C ASP A 261 -8.99 14.92 12.03
N LEU A 262 -7.88 14.40 12.55
CA LEU A 262 -6.63 14.29 11.79
C LEU A 262 -6.78 13.39 10.55
N GLN A 263 -7.44 12.24 10.70
CA GLN A 263 -7.79 11.36 9.58
C GLN A 263 -8.56 12.11 8.48
N ARG A 264 -9.59 12.85 8.88
CA ARG A 264 -10.46 13.61 7.98
C ARG A 264 -9.73 14.74 7.30
N GLU A 265 -8.92 15.49 8.05
CA GLU A 265 -8.15 16.62 7.51
C GLU A 265 -7.11 16.15 6.50
N LEU A 266 -6.36 15.09 6.83
CA LEU A 266 -5.41 14.48 5.91
C LEU A 266 -6.11 13.98 4.64
N TRP A 267 -7.26 13.31 4.77
CA TRP A 267 -8.06 12.85 3.64
C TRP A 267 -8.48 14.01 2.71
N ALA A 268 -9.06 15.08 3.28
CA ALA A 268 -9.51 16.23 2.51
C ALA A 268 -8.36 16.91 1.75
N ARG A 269 -7.20 17.09 2.39
CA ARG A 269 -5.99 17.61 1.72
C ARG A 269 -5.50 16.69 0.61
N SER A 270 -5.53 15.38 0.83
CA SER A 270 -5.17 14.39 -0.19
C SER A 270 -6.11 14.41 -1.39
N CYS A 271 -7.43 14.57 -1.18
CA CYS A 271 -8.40 14.78 -2.24
C CYS A 271 -8.06 16.02 -3.08
N GLN A 272 -7.76 17.15 -2.43
CA GLN A 272 -7.35 18.39 -3.11
C GLN A 272 -6.06 18.21 -3.93
N MET A 273 -5.03 17.61 -3.33
CA MET A 273 -3.72 17.40 -3.97
C MET A 273 -3.80 16.43 -5.16
N THR A 274 -4.68 15.43 -5.08
CA THR A 274 -4.79 14.39 -6.12
C THR A 274 -5.88 14.66 -7.15
N GLY A 275 -6.76 15.63 -6.90
CA GLY A 275 -7.91 15.96 -7.75
C GLY A 275 -8.97 14.86 -7.76
N ILE A 276 -9.31 14.33 -6.57
CA ILE A 276 -10.43 13.41 -6.36
C ILE A 276 -11.48 14.14 -5.53
N THR A 277 -12.77 13.93 -5.84
CA THR A 277 -13.88 14.45 -5.04
C THR A 277 -13.85 13.87 -3.63
N ASP A 278 -13.94 14.72 -2.62
CA ASP A 278 -14.07 14.28 -1.23
C ASP A 278 -15.54 13.89 -0.93
N VAL A 279 -15.77 12.60 -0.72
CA VAL A 279 -17.09 12.02 -0.41
C VAL A 279 -17.39 11.94 1.09
N THR A 280 -16.44 12.40 1.92
CA THR A 280 -16.55 12.35 3.38
C THR A 280 -17.72 13.15 3.94
N PRO A 281 -17.98 14.41 3.49
CA PRO A 281 -19.09 15.20 3.99
C PRO A 281 -20.44 14.49 3.83
N ASP A 282 -20.69 13.93 2.64
CA ASP A 282 -21.96 13.27 2.30
C ASP A 282 -22.16 11.96 3.07
N THR A 283 -21.07 11.25 3.39
CA THR A 283 -21.13 9.92 4.01
C THR A 283 -21.45 9.98 5.51
N PHE A 284 -21.03 11.05 6.21
CA PHE A 284 -21.19 11.16 7.67
C PHE A 284 -22.22 12.22 8.11
N SER A 285 -22.89 12.88 7.16
CA SER A 285 -23.97 13.83 7.44
C SER A 285 -25.36 13.19 7.58
N GLY A 286 -25.45 11.86 7.40
CA GLY A 286 -26.69 11.07 7.48
C GLY A 286 -26.90 10.39 8.83
#